data_AF-A0A1I6DTA9-F1
#
_entry.id   AF-A0A1I6DTA9-F1
#
_cell.length_a   1.000
_cell.length_b   1.000
_cell.length_c   1.000
_cell.angle_alpha   90.00
_cell.angle_beta   90.00
_cell.angle_gamma   90.00
#
_symmetry.space_group_name_H-M   'P 1'
#
loop_
_entity.id
_entity.type
_entity.pdbx_description
1 polymer ?
#
loop_
_entity_poly.entity_id
_entity_poly.type
_entity_poly.pdbx_seq_one_letter_code
_entity_poly.pdbx_strand_id
1 'polypeptide(L)'
;MKKSQLGNFVVLFRPGVVTGIHNEREIILNDICEKFGGLDCRLFDPYLVYDRLTDAGLLVRVEQRNAYGYAAVSFFYPAKTNERKVRQKIINAILGEIKNDPKVLASGYAIISDKYGNMKLKHGRTRVKHVTRTSLCHKM
;
A
#
# COMPACT_ATOMS: atom_id res chain seq x y z
N MET A 1 1.40 -27.69 -4.58
CA MET A 1 0.78 -26.62 -5.39
C MET A 1 1.30 -26.74 -6.83
N LYS A 2 0.42 -26.86 -7.84
CA LYS A 2 0.89 -26.99 -9.24
C LYS A 2 1.49 -25.66 -9.69
N LYS A 3 2.76 -25.66 -10.16
CA LYS A 3 3.45 -24.47 -10.72
C LYS A 3 2.63 -23.71 -11.78
N SER A 4 1.63 -24.35 -12.38
CA SER A 4 0.80 -23.83 -13.46
C SER A 4 -0.14 -22.67 -13.09
N GLN A 5 -0.30 -22.32 -11.81
CA GLN A 5 -1.21 -21.26 -11.36
C GLN A 5 -0.49 -19.97 -10.93
N LEU A 6 0.84 -19.98 -10.83
CA LEU A 6 1.61 -18.82 -10.40
C LEU A 6 2.08 -17.98 -11.60
N GLY A 7 1.79 -16.69 -11.53
CA GLY A 7 2.44 -15.65 -12.33
C GLY A 7 3.66 -15.08 -11.60
N ASN A 8 3.99 -13.81 -11.87
CA ASN A 8 5.14 -13.17 -11.25
C ASN A 8 4.94 -12.96 -9.73
N PHE A 9 6.05 -13.01 -9.01
CA PHE A 9 6.11 -12.70 -7.58
C PHE A 9 5.77 -11.23 -7.31
N VAL A 10 5.02 -10.97 -6.24
CA VAL A 10 4.61 -9.63 -5.82
C VAL A 10 5.34 -9.21 -4.54
N VAL A 11 5.14 -9.96 -3.45
CA VAL A 11 5.64 -9.59 -2.12
C VAL A 11 5.79 -10.81 -1.22
N LEU A 12 6.80 -10.80 -0.35
CA LEU A 12 7.09 -11.81 0.65
C LEU A 12 6.97 -11.19 2.05
N PHE A 13 6.23 -11.85 2.93
CA PHE A 13 6.19 -11.57 4.36
C PHE A 13 6.89 -12.69 5.12
N ARG A 14 7.78 -12.30 6.03
CA ARG A 14 8.47 -13.20 6.96
C ARG A 14 8.39 -12.60 8.37
N PRO A 15 8.64 -13.36 9.44
CA PRO A 15 8.66 -12.82 10.79
C PRO A 15 9.55 -11.57 10.89
N GLY A 16 9.03 -10.52 11.51
CA GLY A 16 9.72 -9.23 11.67
C GLY A 16 9.65 -8.28 10.46
N VAL A 17 9.11 -8.70 9.31
CA VAL A 17 8.91 -7.82 8.15
C VAL A 17 7.50 -7.28 8.12
N VAL A 18 7.34 -5.97 8.34
CA VAL A 18 6.04 -5.29 8.46
C VAL A 18 5.47 -4.90 7.10
N THR A 19 6.29 -4.32 6.23
CA THR A 19 5.84 -3.77 4.94
C THR A 19 5.83 -4.78 3.80
N GLY A 20 6.49 -5.92 4.01
CA GLY A 20 6.75 -6.91 2.97
C GLY A 20 8.07 -6.64 2.23
N ILE A 21 8.63 -7.68 1.60
CA ILE A 21 9.75 -7.59 0.66
C ILE A 21 9.15 -7.73 -0.74
N HIS A 22 8.97 -6.60 -1.42
CA HIS A 22 8.37 -6.57 -2.76
C HIS A 22 9.37 -7.01 -3.84
N ASN A 23 8.82 -7.50 -4.95
CA ASN A 23 9.59 -7.64 -6.18
C ASN A 23 10.10 -6.27 -6.63
N GLU A 24 11.32 -6.20 -7.20
CA GLU A 24 11.93 -4.95 -7.67
C GLU A 24 11.10 -4.21 -8.73
N ARG A 25 10.21 -4.92 -9.44
CA ARG A 25 9.29 -4.32 -10.42
C ARG A 25 8.07 -3.67 -9.77
N GLU A 26 7.83 -3.90 -8.49
CA GLU A 26 6.68 -3.42 -7.73
C GLU A 26 7.02 -2.17 -6.91
N ILE A 27 7.83 -1.28 -7.49
CA ILE A 27 8.35 -0.05 -6.87
C ILE A 27 7.23 0.79 -6.24
N ILE A 28 6.11 0.97 -6.94
CA ILE A 28 4.98 1.77 -6.45
C ILE A 28 4.31 1.11 -5.24
N LEU A 29 4.19 -0.21 -5.22
CA LEU A 29 3.60 -0.92 -4.10
C LEU A 29 4.52 -0.85 -2.88
N ASN A 30 5.84 -1.01 -3.08
CA ASN A 30 6.83 -0.86 -2.02
C ASN A 30 6.78 0.54 -1.41
N ASP A 31 6.80 1.59 -2.25
CA ASP A 31 6.78 2.99 -1.81
C ASP A 31 5.52 3.34 -0.98
N ILE A 32 4.34 2.85 -1.40
CA ILE A 32 3.08 3.07 -0.64
C ILE A 32 3.11 2.31 0.69
N CYS A 33 3.55 1.04 0.68
CA CYS A 33 3.63 0.22 1.89
C CYS A 33 4.65 0.77 2.90
N GLU A 34 5.81 1.25 2.45
CA GLU A 34 6.80 1.90 3.33
C GLU A 34 6.25 3.19 3.95
N LYS A 35 5.57 4.03 3.15
CA LYS A 35 5.04 5.32 3.64
C LYS A 35 3.89 5.20 4.62
N PHE A 36 2.97 4.25 4.42
CA PHE A 36 1.69 4.22 5.16
C PHE A 36 1.38 2.88 5.83
N GLY A 37 2.23 1.87 5.66
CA GLY A 37 2.16 0.60 6.37
C GLY A 37 3.39 0.31 7.24
N GLY A 38 4.37 1.22 7.25
CA GLY A 38 5.58 1.11 8.06
C GLY A 38 5.34 1.41 9.54
N LEU A 39 6.38 1.20 10.36
CA LEU A 39 6.30 1.42 11.82
C LEU A 39 6.04 2.89 12.18
N ASP A 40 6.58 3.83 11.39
CA ASP A 40 6.45 5.27 11.64
C ASP A 40 5.05 5.80 11.31
N CYS A 41 4.36 5.15 10.39
CA CYS A 41 3.05 5.56 9.91
C CYS A 41 2.26 4.33 9.48
N ARG A 42 1.60 3.68 10.45
CA ARG A 42 0.79 2.47 10.22
C ARG A 42 -0.68 2.85 10.05
N LEU A 43 -1.03 3.35 8.88
CA LEU A 43 -2.42 3.65 8.51
C LEU A 43 -3.17 2.40 8.04
N PHE A 44 -2.44 1.39 7.59
CA PHE A 44 -2.99 0.08 7.25
C PHE A 44 -1.97 -1.02 7.57
N ASP A 45 -2.43 -2.28 7.57
CA ASP A 45 -1.57 -3.45 7.64
C ASP A 45 -1.39 -4.02 6.21
N PRO A 46 -0.16 -3.97 5.66
CA PRO A 46 0.08 -4.50 4.33
C PRO A 46 -0.30 -5.97 4.17
N TYR A 47 0.08 -6.83 5.12
CA TYR A 47 -0.21 -8.27 5.05
C TYR A 47 -1.72 -8.52 4.94
N LEU A 48 -2.52 -7.87 5.79
CA LEU A 48 -3.97 -8.05 5.77
C LEU A 48 -4.62 -7.56 4.46
N VAL A 49 -4.04 -6.58 3.77
CA VAL A 49 -4.53 -6.17 2.45
C VAL A 49 -4.22 -7.25 1.40
N TYR A 50 -2.98 -7.78 1.36
CA TYR A 50 -2.61 -8.84 0.42
C TYR A 50 -3.38 -10.15 0.67
N ASP A 51 -3.67 -10.48 1.93
CA ASP A 51 -4.46 -11.65 2.30
C ASP A 51 -5.90 -11.52 1.80
N ARG A 52 -6.58 -10.40 2.07
CA ARG A 52 -7.93 -10.11 1.53
C ARG A 52 -7.99 -10.13 0.01
N LEU A 53 -6.94 -9.67 -0.67
CA LEU A 53 -6.85 -9.72 -2.13
C LEU A 53 -6.68 -11.13 -2.67
N THR A 54 -6.12 -12.05 -1.87
CA THR A 54 -6.08 -13.48 -2.19
C THR A 54 -7.47 -14.09 -2.07
N ASP A 55 -8.21 -13.78 -1.01
CA ASP A 55 -9.60 -14.25 -0.85
C ASP A 55 -10.51 -13.77 -1.99
N ALA A 56 -10.26 -12.56 -2.51
CA ALA A 56 -10.93 -12.01 -3.68
C ALA A 56 -10.47 -12.61 -5.04
N GLY A 57 -9.54 -13.58 -5.03
CA GLY A 57 -9.01 -14.22 -6.24
C GLY A 57 -8.12 -13.31 -7.11
N LEU A 58 -7.64 -12.19 -6.58
CA LEU A 58 -6.75 -11.27 -7.30
C LEU A 58 -5.28 -11.66 -7.17
N LEU A 59 -4.94 -12.44 -6.15
CA LEU A 59 -3.59 -12.92 -5.88
C LEU A 59 -3.60 -14.41 -5.53
N VAL A 60 -2.43 -15.03 -5.60
CA VAL A 60 -2.20 -16.40 -5.15
C VAL A 60 -1.24 -16.35 -3.96
N ARG A 61 -1.68 -16.85 -2.81
CA ARG A 61 -0.88 -16.98 -1.59
C ARG A 61 -0.15 -18.32 -1.56
N VAL A 62 1.11 -18.29 -1.15
CA VAL A 62 1.96 -19.47 -0.94
C VAL A 62 2.58 -19.35 0.44
N GLU A 63 2.29 -20.32 1.31
CA GLU A 63 2.91 -20.44 2.62
C GLU A 63 4.04 -21.48 2.57
N GLN A 64 5.21 -21.10 3.07
CA GLN A 64 6.36 -21.98 3.23
C GLN A 64 6.78 -21.95 4.69
N ARG A 65 6.97 -23.12 5.30
CA ARG A 65 7.51 -23.23 6.65
C ARG A 65 8.95 -23.68 6.57
N ASN A 66 9.84 -23.00 7.29
CA ASN A 66 11.21 -23.47 7.42
C ASN A 66 11.32 -24.55 8.51
N ALA A 67 12.51 -25.14 8.64
CA ALA A 67 12.79 -26.20 9.62
C ALA A 67 12.57 -25.78 11.08
N TYR A 68 12.53 -24.47 11.36
CA TYR A 68 12.32 -23.89 12.68
C TYR A 68 10.84 -23.52 12.95
N GLY A 69 9.93 -23.87 12.05
CA GLY A 69 8.50 -23.60 12.18
C GLY A 69 8.06 -22.18 11.82
N TYR A 70 8.99 -21.31 11.40
CA TYR A 70 8.63 -19.98 10.93
C TYR A 70 7.93 -20.05 9.56
N ALA A 71 6.79 -19.38 9.46
CA ALA A 71 6.05 -19.26 8.21
C ALA A 71 6.51 -18.02 7.43
N ALA A 72 6.88 -18.25 6.18
CA ALA A 72 7.04 -17.24 5.14
C ALA A 72 5.83 -17.29 4.22
N VAL A 73 5.23 -16.13 3.94
CA VAL A 73 4.05 -16.02 3.08
C VAL A 73 4.38 -15.17 1.87
N SER A 74 4.34 -15.77 0.70
CA SER A 74 4.59 -15.10 -0.57
C SER A 74 3.28 -14.94 -1.35
N PHE A 75 3.11 -13.77 -1.95
CA PHE A 75 1.99 -13.47 -2.82
C PHE A 75 2.46 -13.33 -4.26
N PHE A 76 1.69 -13.90 -5.19
CA PHE A 76 1.98 -13.91 -6.62
C PHE A 76 0.77 -13.41 -7.40
N TYR A 77 1.00 -12.83 -8.57
CA TYR A 77 -0.06 -12.69 -9.55
C TYR A 77 -0.59 -14.07 -9.97
N PRO A 78 -1.88 -14.21 -10.30
CA PRO A 78 -2.36 -15.45 -10.90
C PRO A 78 -1.79 -15.63 -12.31
N ALA A 79 -1.50 -16.86 -12.71
CA ALA A 79 -0.95 -17.16 -14.03
C ALA A 79 -1.84 -16.63 -15.17
N LYS A 80 -1.22 -16.17 -16.26
CA LYS A 80 -1.88 -15.65 -17.48
C LYS A 80 -2.83 -14.45 -17.23
N THR A 81 -2.66 -13.73 -16.13
CA THR A 81 -3.43 -12.51 -15.87
C THR A 81 -2.75 -11.27 -16.44
N ASN A 82 -3.53 -10.20 -16.62
CA ASN A 82 -2.97 -8.89 -16.91
C ASN A 82 -2.47 -8.24 -15.62
N GLU A 83 -1.18 -8.41 -15.34
CA GLU A 83 -0.54 -7.92 -14.11
C GLU A 83 -0.72 -6.42 -13.90
N ARG A 84 -0.72 -5.61 -14.97
CA ARG A 84 -0.97 -4.16 -14.86
C ARG A 84 -2.36 -3.87 -14.29
N LYS A 85 -3.38 -4.61 -14.71
CA LYS A 85 -4.75 -4.47 -14.19
C LYS A 85 -4.84 -4.95 -12.74
N VAL A 86 -4.23 -6.08 -12.42
CA VAL A 86 -4.21 -6.60 -11.04
C VAL A 86 -3.47 -5.63 -10.12
N ARG A 87 -2.29 -5.15 -10.51
CA ARG A 87 -1.52 -4.13 -9.79
C ARG A 87 -2.34 -2.88 -9.50
N GLN A 88 -3.07 -2.37 -10.50
CA GLN A 88 -3.94 -1.20 -10.27
C GLN A 88 -5.06 -1.51 -9.25
N LYS A 89 -5.61 -2.73 -9.23
CA LYS A 89 -6.57 -3.15 -8.19
C LYS A 89 -5.92 -3.23 -6.81
N ILE A 90 -4.68 -3.71 -6.70
CA ILE A 90 -3.91 -3.72 -5.44
C ILE A 90 -3.73 -2.28 -4.95
N ILE A 91 -3.27 -1.37 -5.83
CA ILE A 91 -3.12 0.05 -5.51
C ILE A 91 -4.45 0.65 -5.06
N ASN A 92 -5.55 0.37 -5.77
CA ASN A 92 -6.86 0.88 -5.39
C ASN A 92 -7.32 0.31 -4.03
N ALA A 93 -7.04 -0.95 -3.72
CA ALA A 93 -7.37 -1.52 -2.42
C ALA A 93 -6.60 -0.80 -1.31
N ILE A 94 -5.28 -0.68 -1.44
CA ILE A 94 -4.43 0.00 -0.43
C ILE A 94 -4.85 1.45 -0.24
N LEU A 95 -4.98 2.22 -1.33
CA LEU A 95 -5.38 3.63 -1.23
C LEU A 95 -6.81 3.78 -0.72
N GLY A 96 -7.67 2.80 -0.97
CA GLY A 96 -9.03 2.75 -0.45
C GLY A 96 -9.10 2.62 1.08
N GLU A 97 -8.14 1.92 1.70
CA GLU A 97 -8.05 1.79 3.17
C GLU A 97 -7.69 3.13 3.81
N ILE A 98 -6.80 3.90 3.18
CA ILE A 98 -6.21 5.10 3.81
C ILE A 98 -6.85 6.42 3.33
N LYS A 99 -7.70 6.41 2.29
CA LYS A 99 -8.20 7.65 1.63
C LYS A 99 -8.92 8.64 2.55
N ASN A 100 -9.52 8.15 3.63
CA ASN A 100 -10.28 8.97 4.57
C ASN A 100 -9.48 9.31 5.83
N ASP A 101 -8.24 8.82 5.94
CA ASP A 101 -7.42 9.10 7.12
C ASP A 101 -6.77 10.49 7.00
N PRO A 102 -7.02 11.41 7.95
CA PRO A 102 -6.44 12.75 7.93
C PRO A 102 -4.90 12.75 7.95
N LYS A 103 -4.26 11.68 8.43
CA LYS A 103 -2.80 11.55 8.45
C LYS A 103 -2.21 11.50 7.05
N VAL A 104 -2.94 11.01 6.04
CA VAL A 104 -2.45 11.03 4.64
C VAL A 104 -2.19 12.46 4.17
N LEU A 105 -3.14 13.36 4.43
CA LEU A 105 -2.99 14.79 4.12
C LEU A 105 -1.92 15.45 4.98
N ALA A 106 -1.86 15.11 6.27
CA ALA A 106 -0.83 15.63 7.17
C ALA A 106 0.59 15.24 6.74
N SER A 107 0.76 14.06 6.14
CA SER A 107 2.02 13.60 5.53
C SER A 107 2.34 14.26 4.19
N GLY A 108 1.53 15.22 3.72
CA GLY A 108 1.76 15.97 2.48
C GLY A 108 1.29 15.26 1.22
N TYR A 109 0.48 14.21 1.34
CA TYR A 109 -0.06 13.46 0.20
C TYR A 109 -1.57 13.62 0.07
N ALA A 110 -2.06 13.52 -1.16
CA ALA A 110 -3.47 13.43 -1.49
C ALA A 110 -3.70 12.19 -2.36
N ILE A 111 -4.88 11.58 -2.21
CA ILE A 111 -5.32 10.47 -3.05
C ILE A 111 -6.32 11.03 -4.06
N ILE A 112 -6.04 10.82 -5.34
CA ILE A 112 -6.87 11.29 -6.45
C ILE A 112 -7.43 10.08 -7.18
N SER A 113 -8.72 10.12 -7.49
CA SER A 113 -9.39 9.12 -8.32
C SER A 113 -9.63 9.67 -9.72
N ASP A 114 -9.40 8.86 -10.76
CA ASP A 114 -9.86 9.19 -12.11
C ASP A 114 -11.34 8.85 -12.33
N LYS A 115 -11.89 9.18 -13.50
CA LYS A 115 -13.29 8.89 -13.86
C LYS A 115 -13.64 7.40 -13.90
N TYR A 116 -12.64 6.51 -13.89
CA TYR A 116 -12.81 5.07 -13.88
C TYR A 116 -12.62 4.48 -12.46
N GLY A 117 -12.43 5.33 -11.45
CA GLY A 117 -12.19 4.92 -10.06
C GLY A 117 -10.76 4.45 -9.78
N ASN A 118 -9.81 4.64 -10.71
CA ASN A 118 -8.42 4.33 -10.42
C ASN A 118 -7.81 5.40 -9.52
N MET A 119 -7.26 4.97 -8.40
CA MET A 119 -6.64 5.83 -7.42
C MET A 119 -5.14 5.94 -7.64
N LYS A 120 -4.61 7.13 -7.35
CA LYS A 120 -3.17 7.43 -7.36
C LYS A 120 -2.83 8.34 -6.20
N LEU A 121 -1.64 8.11 -5.64
CA LEU A 121 -1.04 8.99 -4.66
C LEU A 121 -0.41 10.20 -5.38
N LYS A 122 -0.64 11.40 -4.86
CA LYS A 122 -0.03 12.64 -5.34
C LYS A 122 0.55 13.41 -4.15
N HIS A 123 1.80 13.83 -4.28
CA HIS A 123 2.40 14.74 -3.31
C HIS A 123 1.80 16.14 -3.50
N GLY A 124 1.19 16.69 -2.47
CA GLY A 124 0.75 18.07 -2.44
C GLY A 124 1.97 18.99 -2.28
N ARG A 125 2.10 20.02 -3.12
CA ARG A 125 2.98 21.14 -2.80
C ARG A 125 2.26 21.96 -1.74
N THR A 126 2.46 21.65 -0.46
CA THR A 126 1.90 22.47 0.62
C THR A 126 2.66 23.80 0.65
N ARG A 127 2.13 24.83 -0.03
CA ARG A 127 2.46 26.22 0.32
C ARG A 127 1.86 26.44 1.71
N VAL A 128 2.67 26.26 2.75
CA VAL A 128 2.32 26.73 4.09
C VAL A 128 2.29 28.25 4.00
N LYS A 129 1.12 28.84 3.75
CA LYS A 129 0.89 30.25 4.06
C LYS A 129 0.80 30.31 5.58
N HIS A 130 1.90 30.72 6.23
CA HIS A 130 1.81 31.24 7.58
C HIS A 130 0.80 32.40 7.57
N VAL A 131 -0.39 32.16 8.11
CA VAL A 131 -1.29 33.25 8.47
C VAL A 131 -0.77 33.75 9.82
N THR A 132 0.06 34.78 9.77
CA THR A 132 0.40 35.57 10.95
C THR A 132 -0.89 36.22 11.44
N ARG A 133 -1.42 35.73 12.58
CA ARG A 133 -2.45 36.44 13.33
C ARG A 133 -1.79 37.68 13.95
N THR A 134 -1.75 38.77 13.19
CA THR A 134 -1.55 40.11 13.75
C THR A 134 -2.94 40.64 14.11
N SER A 135 -3.46 40.28 15.28
CA SER A 135 -4.55 41.06 15.88
C SER A 135 -3.90 42.18 16.69
N LEU A 136 -3.90 43.37 16.10
CA LEU A 136 -3.76 44.64 16.81
C LEU A 136 -4.81 44.68 17.93
N CYS A 137 -4.40 44.63 19.19
CA CYS A 137 -5.18 45.28 20.24
C CYS A 137 -4.79 46.75 20.23
N HIS A 138 -5.73 47.57 19.77
CA HIS A 138 -5.71 49.02 19.90
C HIS A 138 -5.70 49.43 21.38
N LYS A 139 -4.93 50.48 21.65
CA LYS A 139 -5.01 51.31 22.85
C LYS A 139 -6.46 51.80 23.06
N MET A 140 -6.93 51.70 24.29
CA MET A 140 -7.75 52.73 24.95
C MET A 140 -7.26 52.85 26.38
#